data_AF-A0A419DNF4-F1
#
_entry.id   AF-A0A419DNF4-F1
#
_cell.length_a   1.000
_cell.length_b   1.000
_cell.length_c   1.000
_cell.angle_alpha   90.00
_cell.angle_beta   90.00
_cell.angle_gamma   90.00
#
_symmetry.space_group_name_H-M   'P 1'
#
loop_
_entity.id
_entity.type
_entity.pdbx_description
1 polymer ?
#
loop_
_entity_poly.entity_id
_entity_poly.type
_entity_poly.pdbx_seq_one_letter_code
_entity_poly.pdbx_strand_id
1 'polypeptide(L)'
;MKSASRFEKVAARMWNLLNEGKPFTPIFTIGVFLSYLILTQGSLSGVGFGFLMTLPLLVLYWKFDFPLFLRNYLWLPLIVWLFIEGTDTRLLPLFAYGAGLYFFFTVFFWGTIYYHLRIGTNWLNFTRFWKLVLKNSDSTSGNAQEQLPKVGLLLAYWQTASIEQTLDWSYLWFPLGLFLFAWILHHYLFDWKPKLPIESTVDAPIPTSQKVYVLIVDGMRKDRYMAANTPFLERLRQEGTEYTNMETVYPARTVVCFSSMFTGARPEEHGIHSNMVWNTTGVKTDTVFDRLRDFGKIGKILGIAHLVDAFGAKDVHTVTAVMHNDVADRNIVDRAKQIVQQEDPDLLAIQLIGTDQTGHSRGTLYSEYVQKIEEADALLAEFCEELDRLGKLDDATLIVMADHGQADGIGGHGHLDEGERFVPFWMYGKHVHAGLKVDTHRHILSLGPTITKLLGADIPHDSRGVLLTEAFKEESS
;
A
#
# COMPACT_ATOMS: atom_id res chain seq x y z
N MET A 1 -20.00 14.98 14.17
CA MET A 1 -19.87 13.61 13.65
C MET A 1 -20.14 12.63 14.79
N LYS A 2 -20.99 11.61 14.62
CA LYS A 2 -21.20 10.57 15.65
C LYS A 2 -19.94 9.71 15.74
N SER A 3 -19.47 9.39 16.95
CA SER A 3 -18.36 8.47 17.14
C SER A 3 -18.79 7.04 16.79
N ALA A 4 -17.90 6.27 16.16
CA ALA A 4 -18.17 4.87 15.85
C ALA A 4 -18.50 4.09 17.12
N SER A 5 -19.56 3.29 17.05
CA SER A 5 -20.02 2.40 18.12
C SER A 5 -18.95 1.37 18.49
N ARG A 6 -19.06 0.78 19.68
CA ARG A 6 -18.17 -0.31 20.11
C ARG A 6 -18.23 -1.50 19.13
N PHE A 7 -19.41 -1.80 18.60
CA PHE A 7 -19.58 -2.88 17.63
C PHE A 7 -18.82 -2.61 16.33
N GLU A 8 -18.95 -1.40 15.77
CA GLU A 8 -18.22 -1.02 14.54
C GLU A 8 -16.71 -1.08 14.73
N LYS A 9 -16.20 -0.62 15.89
CA LYS A 9 -14.77 -0.72 16.21
C LYS A 9 -14.30 -2.16 16.32
N VAL A 10 -15.10 -3.05 16.90
CA VAL A 10 -14.78 -4.49 17.00
C VAL A 10 -14.84 -5.14 15.62
N ALA A 11 -15.88 -4.86 14.84
CA ALA A 11 -16.03 -5.38 13.48
C ALA A 11 -14.88 -4.95 12.57
N ALA A 12 -14.44 -3.69 12.65
CA ALA A 12 -13.28 -3.19 11.90
C ALA A 12 -11.98 -3.90 12.31
N ARG A 13 -11.77 -4.16 13.61
CA ARG A 13 -10.60 -4.92 14.09
C ARG A 13 -10.64 -6.39 13.65
N MET A 14 -11.81 -7.02 13.72
CA MET A 14 -11.99 -8.40 13.21
C MET A 14 -11.77 -8.47 11.70
N TRP A 15 -12.22 -7.45 10.97
CA TRP A 15 -11.99 -7.34 9.54
C TRP A 15 -10.50 -7.27 9.20
N ASN A 16 -9.70 -6.50 9.96
CA ASN A 16 -8.25 -6.44 9.73
C ASN A 16 -7.57 -7.82 9.84
N LEU A 17 -8.01 -8.66 10.79
CA LEU A 17 -7.51 -10.03 10.93
C LEU A 17 -7.83 -10.92 9.72
N LEU A 18 -8.93 -10.64 9.00
CA LEU A 18 -9.34 -11.41 7.82
C LEU A 18 -8.84 -10.78 6.51
N ASN A 19 -8.40 -9.52 6.52
CA ASN A 19 -7.90 -8.80 5.36
C ASN A 19 -6.38 -8.99 5.17
N GLU A 20 -5.63 -9.14 6.25
CA GLU A 20 -4.18 -9.38 6.21
C GLU A 20 -3.86 -10.86 6.01
N GLY A 21 -2.89 -11.19 5.15
CA GLY A 21 -2.57 -12.58 4.80
C GLY A 21 -2.08 -13.42 6.00
N LYS A 22 -1.22 -12.84 6.86
CA LYS A 22 -0.63 -13.53 8.03
C LYS A 22 -1.68 -14.02 9.04
N PRO A 23 -2.58 -13.17 9.57
CA PRO A 23 -3.67 -13.63 10.44
C PRO A 23 -4.72 -14.44 9.69
N PHE A 24 -4.96 -14.18 8.41
CA PHE A 24 -5.96 -14.91 7.64
C PHE A 24 -5.66 -16.40 7.50
N THR A 25 -4.44 -16.79 7.09
CA THR A 25 -4.11 -18.21 6.84
C THR A 25 -4.46 -19.13 8.02
N PRO A 26 -4.03 -18.88 9.28
CA PRO A 26 -4.40 -19.75 10.41
C PRO A 26 -5.90 -19.69 10.73
N ILE A 27 -6.50 -18.49 10.78
CA ILE A 27 -7.92 -18.33 11.13
C ILE A 27 -8.81 -19.06 10.12
N PHE A 28 -8.54 -18.86 8.83
CA PHE A 28 -9.29 -19.46 7.74
C PHE A 28 -9.12 -20.97 7.71
N THR A 29 -7.89 -21.49 7.83
CA THR A 29 -7.64 -22.94 7.83
C THR A 29 -8.36 -23.64 8.98
N ILE A 30 -8.29 -23.08 10.20
CA ILE A 30 -9.01 -23.61 11.38
C ILE A 30 -10.52 -23.57 11.15
N GLY A 31 -11.04 -22.45 10.64
CA GLY A 31 -12.45 -22.30 10.32
C GLY A 31 -12.92 -23.35 9.31
N VAL A 32 -12.18 -23.54 8.22
CA VAL A 32 -12.48 -24.54 7.17
C VAL A 32 -12.47 -25.96 7.74
N PHE A 33 -11.42 -26.35 8.46
CA PHE A 33 -11.30 -27.71 8.98
C PHE A 33 -12.43 -28.06 9.94
N LEU A 34 -12.71 -27.19 10.91
CA LEU A 34 -13.75 -27.42 11.92
C LEU A 34 -15.16 -27.39 11.31
N SER A 35 -15.44 -26.42 10.42
CA SER A 35 -16.76 -26.35 9.76
C SER A 35 -17.00 -27.53 8.82
N TYR A 36 -15.97 -28.03 8.15
CA TYR A 36 -16.05 -29.23 7.33
C TYR A 36 -16.42 -30.47 8.17
N LEU A 37 -15.74 -30.68 9.30
CA LEU A 37 -16.05 -31.80 10.21
C LEU A 37 -17.47 -31.72 10.76
N ILE A 38 -17.93 -30.52 11.13
CA ILE A 38 -19.32 -30.31 11.59
C ILE A 38 -20.32 -30.65 10.47
N LEU A 39 -20.09 -30.15 9.26
CA LEU A 39 -20.98 -30.35 8.12
C LEU A 39 -21.06 -31.83 7.70
N THR A 40 -19.92 -32.53 7.72
CA THR A 40 -19.82 -33.93 7.30
C THR A 40 -20.03 -34.94 8.42
N GLN A 41 -20.29 -34.46 9.66
CA GLN A 41 -20.36 -35.28 10.86
C GLN A 41 -19.10 -36.14 11.05
N GLY A 42 -17.93 -35.58 10.72
CA GLY A 42 -16.64 -36.22 10.87
C GLY A 42 -16.25 -36.43 12.34
N SER A 43 -15.37 -37.39 12.58
CA SER A 43 -14.84 -37.66 13.93
C SER A 43 -14.04 -36.47 14.46
N LEU A 44 -14.28 -36.10 15.72
CA LEU A 44 -13.46 -35.14 16.45
C LEU A 44 -12.22 -35.78 17.11
N SER A 45 -12.13 -37.12 17.06
CA SER A 45 -10.95 -37.82 17.56
C SER A 45 -9.70 -37.43 16.78
N GLY A 46 -8.60 -37.19 17.47
CA GLY A 46 -7.32 -36.80 16.86
C GLY A 46 -7.25 -35.37 16.32
N VAL A 47 -8.35 -34.60 16.32
CA VAL A 47 -8.34 -33.20 15.82
C VAL A 47 -7.33 -32.34 16.58
N GLY A 48 -7.30 -32.44 17.91
CA GLY A 48 -6.35 -31.71 18.74
C GLY A 48 -4.90 -32.12 18.51
N PHE A 49 -4.65 -33.43 18.35
CA PHE A 49 -3.32 -33.94 18.02
C PHE A 49 -2.85 -33.42 16.65
N GLY A 50 -3.68 -33.53 15.62
CA GLY A 50 -3.34 -33.05 14.29
C GLY A 50 -3.12 -31.54 14.23
N PHE A 51 -3.85 -30.76 15.03
CA PHE A 51 -3.62 -29.33 15.15
C PHE A 51 -2.24 -29.03 15.74
N LEU A 52 -1.87 -29.71 16.84
CA LEU A 52 -0.54 -29.58 17.45
C LEU A 52 0.57 -29.91 16.46
N MET A 53 0.39 -30.97 15.67
CA MET A 53 1.34 -31.37 14.63
C MET A 53 1.47 -30.33 13.52
N THR A 54 0.39 -29.58 13.22
CA THR A 54 0.36 -28.58 12.14
C THR A 54 0.95 -27.23 12.57
N LEU A 55 1.10 -26.97 13.88
CA LEU A 55 1.64 -25.71 14.42
C LEU A 55 2.98 -25.28 13.81
N PRO A 56 3.99 -26.15 13.59
CA PRO A 56 5.24 -25.76 12.96
C PRO A 56 5.05 -25.17 11.56
N LEU A 57 4.12 -25.70 10.75
CA LEU A 57 3.80 -25.18 9.42
C LEU A 57 3.10 -23.82 9.50
N LEU A 58 2.20 -23.63 10.47
CA LEU A 58 1.56 -22.34 10.73
C LEU A 58 2.57 -21.28 11.13
N VAL A 59 3.51 -21.60 12.03
CA VAL A 59 4.59 -20.71 12.44
C VAL A 59 5.50 -20.36 11.27
N LEU A 60 5.80 -21.32 10.39
CA LEU A 60 6.58 -21.09 9.19
C LEU A 60 5.89 -20.10 8.24
N TYR A 61 4.62 -20.33 7.92
CA TYR A 61 3.86 -19.43 7.04
C TYR A 61 3.55 -18.08 7.67
N TRP A 62 3.60 -17.96 8.99
CA TRP A 62 3.58 -16.68 9.68
C TRP A 62 4.92 -15.92 9.54
N LYS A 63 6.04 -16.63 9.58
CA LYS A 63 7.39 -16.07 9.54
C LYS A 63 7.83 -15.63 8.13
N PHE A 64 7.45 -16.38 7.10
CA PHE A 64 7.90 -16.17 5.73
C PHE A 64 6.76 -15.69 4.82
N ASP A 65 7.03 -14.61 4.08
CA ASP A 65 6.11 -14.00 3.11
C ASP A 65 6.45 -14.49 1.69
N PHE A 66 5.46 -14.83 0.86
CA PHE A 66 5.73 -15.37 -0.49
C PHE A 66 5.16 -14.48 -1.59
N PRO A 67 5.60 -13.21 -1.71
CA PRO A 67 5.04 -12.27 -2.67
C PRO A 67 5.52 -12.55 -4.10
N LEU A 68 4.87 -11.89 -5.07
CA LEU A 68 5.20 -11.95 -6.49
C LEU A 68 5.46 -13.41 -6.96
N PHE A 69 6.57 -13.67 -7.66
CA PHE A 69 6.89 -14.98 -8.22
C PHE A 69 7.15 -16.09 -7.16
N LEU A 70 7.46 -15.73 -5.91
CA LEU A 70 7.76 -16.73 -4.86
C LEU A 70 6.55 -17.61 -4.52
N ARG A 71 5.32 -17.12 -4.70
CA ARG A 71 4.11 -17.92 -4.44
C ARG A 71 3.98 -19.15 -5.33
N ASN A 72 4.54 -19.12 -6.55
CA ASN A 72 4.44 -20.26 -7.45
C ASN A 72 5.12 -21.49 -6.83
N TYR A 73 6.13 -21.26 -5.98
CA TYR A 73 6.85 -22.29 -5.25
C TYR A 73 6.05 -22.88 -4.07
N LEU A 74 4.95 -22.24 -3.61
CA LEU A 74 4.10 -22.78 -2.54
C LEU A 74 3.34 -24.04 -2.94
N TRP A 75 3.15 -24.28 -4.25
CA TRP A 75 2.56 -25.52 -4.74
C TRP A 75 3.49 -26.72 -4.57
N LEU A 76 4.82 -26.52 -4.56
CA LEU A 76 5.78 -27.62 -4.48
C LEU A 76 5.67 -28.38 -3.15
N PRO A 77 5.66 -27.73 -1.96
CA PRO A 77 5.43 -28.43 -0.69
C PRO A 77 4.12 -29.23 -0.64
N LEU A 78 3.02 -28.68 -1.15
CA LEU A 78 1.74 -29.39 -1.21
C LEU A 78 1.85 -30.64 -2.07
N ILE A 79 2.42 -30.52 -3.27
CA ILE A 79 2.62 -31.65 -4.18
C ILE A 79 3.51 -32.71 -3.54
N VAL A 80 4.63 -32.31 -2.93
CA VAL A 80 5.57 -33.22 -2.25
C VAL A 80 4.88 -33.96 -1.10
N TRP A 81 4.09 -33.28 -0.27
CA TRP A 81 3.33 -33.92 0.80
C TRP A 81 2.37 -34.99 0.26
N LEU A 82 1.60 -34.66 -0.78
CA LEU A 82 0.67 -35.59 -1.41
C LEU A 82 1.37 -36.80 -2.06
N PHE A 83 2.63 -36.65 -2.49
CA PHE A 83 3.44 -37.76 -2.98
C PHE A 83 3.99 -38.66 -1.86
N ILE A 84 4.38 -38.08 -0.72
CA ILE A 84 4.97 -38.82 0.41
C ILE A 84 3.90 -39.63 1.13
N GLU A 85 2.80 -38.98 1.54
CA GLU A 85 1.74 -39.60 2.35
C GLU A 85 0.65 -40.26 1.51
N GLY A 86 0.63 -39.99 0.20
CA GLY A 86 -0.40 -40.43 -0.72
C GLY A 86 -1.67 -39.57 -0.67
N THR A 87 -2.51 -39.73 -1.70
CA THR A 87 -3.81 -39.04 -1.77
C THR A 87 -4.90 -39.88 -1.12
N ASP A 88 -5.37 -39.47 0.04
CA ASP A 88 -6.61 -39.99 0.64
C ASP A 88 -7.82 -39.36 -0.05
N THR A 89 -8.86 -40.15 -0.33
CA THR A 89 -10.11 -39.70 -0.93
C THR A 89 -10.82 -38.62 -0.10
N ARG A 90 -10.48 -38.47 1.18
CA ARG A 90 -10.97 -37.42 2.08
C ARG A 90 -10.33 -36.05 1.85
N LEU A 91 -9.12 -35.98 1.27
CA LEU A 91 -8.39 -34.72 1.10
C LEU A 91 -9.00 -33.82 0.03
N LEU A 92 -9.42 -34.40 -1.10
CA LEU A 92 -9.98 -33.62 -2.21
C LEU A 92 -11.30 -32.93 -1.83
N PRO A 93 -12.28 -33.59 -1.19
CA PRO A 93 -13.49 -32.92 -0.71
C PRO A 93 -13.22 -31.82 0.32
N LEU A 94 -12.28 -32.03 1.26
CA LEU A 94 -11.89 -31.03 2.25
C LEU A 94 -11.26 -29.80 1.58
N PHE A 95 -10.33 -30.01 0.64
CA PHE A 95 -9.73 -28.93 -0.12
C PHE A 95 -10.76 -28.18 -0.99
N ALA A 96 -11.63 -28.91 -1.69
CA ALA A 96 -12.68 -28.30 -2.51
C ALA A 96 -13.65 -27.45 -1.67
N TYR A 97 -14.00 -27.91 -0.47
CA TYR A 97 -14.78 -27.14 0.49
C TYR A 97 -14.05 -25.86 0.92
N GLY A 98 -12.78 -25.97 1.30
CA GLY A 98 -11.94 -24.82 1.67
C GLY A 98 -11.78 -23.80 0.53
N ALA A 99 -11.50 -24.26 -0.68
CA ALA A 99 -11.40 -23.41 -1.86
C ALA A 99 -12.74 -22.73 -2.20
N GLY A 100 -13.85 -23.46 -2.09
CA GLY A 100 -15.20 -22.91 -2.27
C GLY A 100 -15.53 -21.81 -1.27
N LEU A 101 -15.27 -22.04 0.02
CA LEU A 101 -15.42 -21.02 1.06
C LEU A 101 -14.50 -19.82 0.82
N TYR A 102 -13.27 -20.06 0.37
CA TYR A 102 -12.30 -19.01 0.08
C TYR A 102 -12.82 -18.09 -1.01
N PHE A 103 -13.22 -18.65 -2.16
CA PHE A 103 -13.75 -17.85 -3.27
C PHE A 103 -15.08 -17.19 -2.91
N PHE A 104 -15.96 -17.86 -2.15
CA PHE A 104 -17.18 -17.25 -1.65
C PHE A 104 -16.87 -16.01 -0.79
N PHE A 105 -15.99 -16.16 0.20
CA PHE A 105 -15.61 -15.08 1.10
C PHE A 105 -14.92 -13.94 0.34
N THR A 106 -13.89 -14.25 -0.46
CA THR A 106 -13.08 -13.22 -1.12
C THR A 106 -13.79 -12.54 -2.29
N VAL A 107 -14.52 -13.28 -3.13
CA VAL A 107 -15.16 -12.72 -4.33
C VAL A 107 -16.52 -12.09 -4.02
N PHE A 108 -17.35 -12.78 -3.24
CA PHE A 108 -18.72 -12.32 -2.98
C PHE A 108 -18.79 -11.45 -1.74
N PHE A 109 -18.37 -11.95 -0.58
CA PHE A 109 -18.49 -11.19 0.66
C PHE A 109 -17.60 -9.95 0.64
N TRP A 110 -16.30 -10.13 0.40
CA TRP A 110 -15.36 -9.04 0.34
C TRP A 110 -15.46 -8.28 -0.99
N GLY A 111 -15.29 -8.99 -2.10
CA GLY A 111 -15.24 -8.37 -3.42
C GLY A 111 -16.50 -7.63 -3.83
N THR A 112 -17.67 -8.01 -3.32
CA THR A 112 -18.93 -7.42 -3.74
C THR A 112 -19.64 -6.71 -2.60
N ILE A 113 -19.99 -7.40 -1.52
CA ILE A 113 -20.79 -6.82 -0.44
C ILE A 113 -20.00 -5.71 0.26
N TYR A 114 -18.77 -6.01 0.70
CA TYR A 114 -17.95 -5.05 1.42
C TYR A 114 -17.62 -3.82 0.57
N TYR A 115 -17.14 -3.99 -0.67
CA TYR A 115 -16.82 -2.85 -1.53
C TYR A 115 -18.07 -2.05 -1.94
N HIS A 116 -19.23 -2.70 -2.11
CA HIS A 116 -20.48 -1.99 -2.34
C HIS A 116 -20.83 -1.11 -1.13
N LEU A 117 -20.76 -1.67 0.09
CA LEU A 117 -21.09 -0.91 1.30
C LEU A 117 -20.05 0.18 1.62
N ARG A 118 -18.77 -0.05 1.31
CA ARG A 118 -17.68 0.87 1.67
C ARG A 118 -17.53 2.05 0.71
N ILE A 119 -17.53 1.78 -0.60
CA ILE A 119 -17.23 2.77 -1.64
C ILE A 119 -18.28 2.81 -2.77
N GLY A 120 -19.31 1.95 -2.70
CA GLY A 120 -20.45 1.95 -3.63
C GLY A 120 -20.21 1.27 -4.98
N THR A 121 -19.32 0.27 -5.07
CA THR A 121 -19.16 -0.54 -6.29
C THR A 121 -20.45 -1.26 -6.70
N ASN A 122 -20.64 -1.60 -7.98
CA ASN A 122 -21.83 -2.33 -8.44
C ASN A 122 -22.02 -3.71 -7.77
N TRP A 123 -23.26 -4.14 -7.52
CA TRP A 123 -23.59 -5.50 -7.03
C TRP A 123 -23.11 -6.64 -7.93
N LEU A 124 -22.79 -6.36 -9.20
CA LEU A 124 -22.17 -7.29 -10.13
C LEU A 124 -20.63 -7.29 -10.05
N ASN A 125 -20.01 -6.67 -9.02
CA ASN A 125 -18.55 -6.58 -8.92
C ASN A 125 -17.87 -7.96 -8.97
N PHE A 126 -18.51 -8.99 -8.41
CA PHE A 126 -18.00 -10.37 -8.42
C PHE A 126 -17.58 -10.86 -9.81
N THR A 127 -18.27 -10.43 -10.88
CA THR A 127 -18.00 -10.84 -12.27
C THR A 127 -16.60 -10.45 -12.77
N ARG A 128 -16.03 -9.40 -12.17
CA ARG A 128 -14.69 -8.90 -12.45
C ARG A 128 -13.72 -9.22 -11.30
N PHE A 129 -14.18 -9.06 -10.06
CA PHE A 129 -13.35 -9.14 -8.87
C PHE A 129 -12.65 -10.50 -8.72
N TRP A 130 -13.27 -11.60 -9.16
CA TRP A 130 -12.62 -12.92 -9.14
C TRP A 130 -11.30 -12.97 -9.93
N LYS A 131 -11.15 -12.19 -11.01
CA LYS A 131 -9.91 -12.13 -11.79
C LYS A 131 -8.81 -11.45 -11.00
N LEU A 132 -9.19 -10.44 -10.22
CA LEU A 132 -8.28 -9.73 -9.33
C LEU A 132 -7.85 -10.66 -8.17
N VAL A 133 -8.68 -11.60 -7.70
CA VAL A 133 -8.26 -12.60 -6.68
C VAL A 133 -7.13 -13.49 -7.19
N LEU A 134 -7.07 -13.72 -8.50
CA LEU A 134 -6.08 -14.60 -9.15
C LEU A 134 -4.76 -13.91 -9.48
N LYS A 135 -4.69 -12.58 -9.39
CA LYS A 135 -3.49 -11.79 -9.66
C LYS A 135 -3.33 -10.82 -8.51
N ASN A 136 -2.24 -10.85 -7.76
CA ASN A 136 -2.01 -9.86 -6.71
C ASN A 136 -0.52 -9.74 -6.47
N SER A 137 0.00 -8.57 -6.20
CA SER A 137 1.41 -8.42 -5.84
C SER A 137 1.65 -8.67 -4.34
N ASP A 138 0.69 -8.31 -3.49
CA ASP A 138 0.79 -8.35 -2.04
C ASP A 138 0.38 -9.71 -1.43
N SER A 139 0.98 -10.02 -0.28
CA SER A 139 0.69 -11.22 0.52
C SER A 139 -0.56 -11.02 1.38
N THR A 140 -1.69 -10.74 0.73
CA THR A 140 -2.99 -10.49 1.38
C THR A 140 -3.82 -11.77 1.48
N SER A 141 -4.91 -11.70 2.25
CA SER A 141 -5.91 -12.77 2.26
C SER A 141 -6.66 -12.91 0.94
N GLY A 142 -6.60 -11.92 0.05
CA GLY A 142 -7.30 -11.90 -1.23
C GLY A 142 -6.55 -12.59 -2.36
N ASN A 143 -5.38 -13.13 -2.08
CA ASN A 143 -4.49 -13.68 -3.07
C ASN A 143 -4.62 -15.20 -3.16
N ALA A 144 -5.37 -15.69 -4.14
CA ALA A 144 -5.63 -17.14 -4.27
C ALA A 144 -4.35 -17.94 -4.50
N GLN A 145 -3.40 -17.39 -5.26
CA GLN A 145 -2.16 -18.09 -5.60
C GLN A 145 -1.26 -18.33 -4.39
N GLU A 146 -1.41 -17.54 -3.33
CA GLU A 146 -0.71 -17.74 -2.07
C GLU A 146 -1.56 -18.52 -1.06
N GLN A 147 -2.82 -18.13 -0.89
CA GLN A 147 -3.66 -18.69 0.17
C GLN A 147 -4.09 -20.13 -0.13
N LEU A 148 -4.45 -20.47 -1.39
CA LEU A 148 -4.89 -21.82 -1.72
C LEU A 148 -3.83 -22.89 -1.50
N PRO A 149 -2.56 -22.77 -1.96
CA PRO A 149 -1.56 -23.79 -1.67
C PRO A 149 -1.21 -23.88 -0.18
N LYS A 150 -1.16 -22.74 0.54
CA LYS A 150 -0.94 -22.74 2.00
C LYS A 150 -2.04 -23.49 2.74
N VAL A 151 -3.30 -23.11 2.51
CA VAL A 151 -4.48 -23.74 3.11
C VAL A 151 -4.55 -25.20 2.70
N GLY A 152 -4.30 -25.53 1.43
CA GLY A 152 -4.30 -26.91 0.95
C GLY A 152 -3.29 -27.79 1.68
N LEU A 153 -2.06 -27.32 1.85
CA LEU A 153 -1.03 -28.07 2.60
C LEU A 153 -1.42 -28.23 4.07
N LEU A 154 -1.88 -27.15 4.71
CA LEU A 154 -2.23 -27.19 6.13
C LEU A 154 -3.42 -28.12 6.40
N LEU A 155 -4.45 -28.10 5.54
CA LEU A 155 -5.59 -29.00 5.64
C LEU A 155 -5.18 -30.45 5.43
N ALA A 156 -4.33 -30.72 4.43
CA ALA A 156 -3.83 -32.07 4.16
C ALA A 156 -3.01 -32.61 5.33
N TYR A 157 -2.06 -31.81 5.82
CA TYR A 157 -1.19 -32.18 6.92
C TYR A 157 -1.98 -32.40 8.23
N TRP A 158 -2.93 -31.52 8.54
CA TRP A 158 -3.79 -31.67 9.72
C TRP A 158 -4.68 -32.92 9.60
N GLN A 159 -5.32 -33.13 8.45
CA GLN A 159 -6.20 -34.28 8.24
C GLN A 159 -5.45 -35.60 8.42
N THR A 160 -4.25 -35.75 7.82
CA THR A 160 -3.43 -36.96 7.97
C THR A 160 -3.06 -37.19 9.44
N ALA A 161 -2.52 -36.16 10.11
CA ALA A 161 -2.12 -36.28 11.51
C ALA A 161 -3.29 -36.62 12.45
N SER A 162 -4.50 -36.12 12.17
CA SER A 162 -5.70 -36.43 12.94
C SER A 162 -6.19 -37.86 12.76
N ILE A 163 -5.96 -38.46 11.59
CA ILE A 163 -6.34 -39.85 11.31
C ILE A 163 -5.35 -40.81 11.97
N GLU A 164 -4.06 -40.59 11.77
CA GLU A 164 -3.02 -41.52 12.20
C GLU A 164 -2.80 -41.47 13.72
N GLN A 165 -2.82 -40.25 14.30
CA GLN A 165 -2.55 -40.01 15.71
C GLN A 165 -1.20 -40.60 16.18
N THR A 166 -0.23 -40.67 15.27
CA THR A 166 1.13 -41.15 15.53
C THR A 166 2.14 -40.07 15.17
N LEU A 167 3.25 -40.03 15.92
CA LEU A 167 4.39 -39.19 15.60
C LEU A 167 5.44 -40.04 14.90
N ASP A 168 5.41 -40.05 13.57
CA ASP A 168 6.50 -40.63 12.78
C ASP A 168 7.54 -39.57 12.37
N TRP A 169 8.55 -40.00 11.62
CA TRP A 169 9.63 -39.12 11.18
C TRP A 169 9.20 -38.10 10.11
N SER A 170 8.15 -38.35 9.33
CA SER A 170 7.70 -37.44 8.27
C SER A 170 7.21 -36.12 8.88
N TYR A 171 6.52 -36.19 10.03
CA TYR A 171 6.04 -35.01 10.76
C TYR A 171 7.15 -34.15 11.39
N LEU A 172 8.39 -34.65 11.46
CA LEU A 172 9.56 -33.88 11.87
C LEU A 172 10.34 -33.34 10.67
N TRP A 173 10.67 -34.21 9.71
CA TRP A 173 11.52 -33.83 8.59
C TRP A 173 10.81 -32.94 7.58
N PHE A 174 9.50 -33.08 7.40
CA PHE A 174 8.75 -32.26 6.44
C PHE A 174 8.71 -30.77 6.85
N PRO A 175 8.34 -30.38 8.09
CA PRO A 175 8.44 -28.99 8.52
C PRO A 175 9.88 -28.43 8.45
N LEU A 176 10.90 -29.24 8.80
CA LEU A 176 12.31 -28.84 8.68
C LEU A 176 12.73 -28.60 7.22
N GLY A 177 12.33 -29.51 6.32
CA GLY A 177 12.56 -29.37 4.89
C GLY A 177 11.86 -28.16 4.31
N LEU A 178 10.60 -27.91 4.71
CA LEU A 178 9.87 -26.72 4.30
C LEU A 178 10.53 -25.44 4.83
N PHE A 179 11.07 -25.46 6.05
CA PHE A 179 11.81 -24.32 6.61
C PHE A 179 13.06 -24.02 5.78
N LEU A 180 13.86 -25.04 5.47
CA LEU A 180 15.05 -24.89 4.64
C LEU A 180 14.69 -24.40 3.24
N PHE A 181 13.63 -24.95 2.65
CA PHE A 181 13.09 -24.51 1.36
C PHE A 181 12.69 -23.03 1.39
N ALA A 182 11.88 -22.62 2.37
CA ALA A 182 11.47 -21.24 2.53
C ALA A 182 12.68 -20.31 2.73
N TRP A 183 13.65 -20.73 3.56
CA TRP A 183 14.88 -19.99 3.78
C TRP A 183 15.70 -19.81 2.50
N ILE A 184 15.89 -20.87 1.70
CA ILE A 184 16.61 -20.80 0.41
C ILE A 184 15.90 -19.82 -0.54
N LEU A 185 14.58 -19.93 -0.68
CA LEU A 185 13.81 -19.02 -1.53
C LEU A 185 14.00 -17.56 -1.10
N HIS A 186 13.97 -17.28 0.20
CA HIS A 186 14.12 -15.92 0.71
C HIS A 186 15.55 -15.39 0.65
N HIS A 187 16.54 -16.27 0.81
CA HIS A 187 17.92 -15.85 0.78
C HIS A 187 18.43 -15.62 -0.64
N TYR A 188 17.97 -16.42 -1.61
CA TYR A 188 18.51 -16.41 -2.97
C TYR A 188 17.55 -15.88 -4.05
N LEU A 189 16.24 -15.88 -3.81
CA LEU A 189 15.24 -15.45 -4.80
C LEU A 189 14.38 -14.26 -4.33
N PHE A 190 14.65 -13.73 -3.12
CA PHE A 190 13.99 -12.56 -2.54
C PHE A 190 14.96 -11.39 -2.32
N ASP A 191 15.91 -11.22 -3.24
CA ASP A 191 16.92 -10.17 -3.25
C ASP A 191 16.51 -8.93 -4.10
N TRP A 192 15.29 -8.94 -4.66
CA TRP A 192 14.80 -7.89 -5.55
C TRP A 192 14.43 -6.58 -4.83
N LYS A 193 14.35 -6.57 -3.50
CA LYS A 193 14.03 -5.34 -2.74
C LYS A 193 15.04 -4.24 -3.10
N PRO A 194 14.60 -3.08 -3.59
CA PRO A 194 15.50 -2.01 -3.98
C PRO A 194 16.33 -1.58 -2.77
N LYS A 195 17.64 -1.43 -2.97
CA LYS A 195 18.50 -0.82 -1.95
C LYS A 195 18.23 0.67 -1.95
N LEU A 196 17.59 1.15 -0.90
CA LEU A 196 17.41 2.58 -0.68
C LEU A 196 18.76 3.24 -0.33
N PRO A 197 18.96 4.53 -0.66
CA PRO A 197 20.15 5.29 -0.29
C PRO A 197 20.43 5.22 1.20
N ILE A 198 21.70 5.04 1.57
CA ILE A 198 22.15 4.91 2.97
C ILE A 198 22.89 6.16 3.43
N GLU A 199 23.46 6.91 2.49
CA GLU A 199 24.17 8.15 2.78
C GLU A 199 23.18 9.25 3.16
N SER A 200 23.60 10.11 4.08
CA SER A 200 22.81 11.29 4.45
C SER A 200 22.66 12.22 3.26
N THR A 201 21.53 12.91 3.19
CA THR A 201 21.29 13.91 2.15
C THR A 201 22.39 14.95 2.14
N VAL A 202 22.99 15.16 0.96
CA VAL A 202 23.97 16.23 0.74
C VAL A 202 23.21 17.54 0.54
N ASP A 203 23.48 18.52 1.39
CA ASP A 203 22.89 19.85 1.27
C ASP A 203 23.49 20.61 0.07
N ALA A 204 22.67 21.41 -0.59
CA ALA A 204 23.06 22.28 -1.69
C ALA A 204 22.16 23.52 -1.74
N PRO A 205 22.64 24.66 -2.26
CA PRO A 205 21.80 25.83 -2.47
C PRO A 205 20.77 25.53 -3.57
N ILE A 206 19.51 25.86 -3.29
CA ILE A 206 18.40 25.91 -4.26
C ILE A 206 17.60 27.18 -3.99
N PRO A 207 16.91 27.75 -5.00
CA PRO A 207 16.05 28.91 -4.81
C PRO A 207 14.91 28.60 -3.84
N THR A 208 14.52 29.60 -3.05
CA THR A 208 13.39 29.48 -2.11
C THR A 208 12.07 29.91 -2.74
N SER A 209 10.97 29.32 -2.28
CA SER A 209 9.58 29.71 -2.59
C SER A 209 8.86 30.18 -1.33
N GLN A 210 7.90 31.10 -1.47
CA GLN A 210 6.99 31.45 -0.36
C GLN A 210 6.10 30.28 0.04
N LYS A 211 5.57 29.54 -0.95
CA LYS A 211 4.63 28.43 -0.74
C LYS A 211 5.09 27.17 -1.49
N VAL A 212 4.77 26.01 -0.91
CA VAL A 212 4.92 24.72 -1.57
C VAL A 212 3.61 23.94 -1.45
N TYR A 213 3.07 23.51 -2.58
CA TYR A 213 1.88 22.66 -2.64
C TYR A 213 2.23 21.31 -3.24
N VAL A 214 1.98 20.23 -2.49
CA VAL A 214 2.23 18.87 -2.94
C VAL A 214 0.89 18.21 -3.28
N LEU A 215 0.67 17.94 -4.56
CA LEU A 215 -0.55 17.36 -5.11
C LEU A 215 -0.31 15.86 -5.31
N ILE A 216 -0.82 15.05 -4.38
CA ILE A 216 -0.58 13.60 -4.34
C ILE A 216 -1.84 12.88 -4.83
N VAL A 217 -1.72 12.12 -5.93
CA VAL A 217 -2.77 11.20 -6.38
C VAL A 217 -2.38 9.78 -5.96
N ASP A 218 -2.98 9.31 -4.86
CA ASP A 218 -2.66 8.03 -4.23
C ASP A 218 -2.86 6.86 -5.22
N GLY A 219 -1.86 5.98 -5.26
CA GLY A 219 -1.91 4.79 -6.09
C GLY A 219 -1.97 5.06 -7.60
N MET A 220 -1.60 6.27 -8.08
CA MET A 220 -1.64 6.62 -9.50
C MET A 220 -0.52 5.93 -10.29
N ARG A 221 -0.91 4.87 -11.01
CA ARG A 221 -0.04 4.05 -11.85
C ARG A 221 0.46 4.85 -13.06
N LYS A 222 1.79 4.88 -13.26
CA LYS A 222 2.43 5.75 -14.25
C LYS A 222 2.02 5.50 -15.71
N ASP A 223 1.95 4.25 -16.15
CA ASP A 223 1.51 3.90 -17.52
C ASP A 223 0.05 4.28 -17.77
N ARG A 224 -0.80 4.20 -16.74
CA ARG A 224 -2.22 4.57 -16.85
C ARG A 224 -2.43 6.07 -16.86
N TYR A 225 -1.65 6.81 -16.07
CA TYR A 225 -1.60 8.26 -16.16
C TYR A 225 -1.23 8.71 -17.58
N MET A 226 -0.21 8.12 -18.19
CA MET A 226 0.20 8.46 -19.57
C MET A 226 -0.86 8.14 -20.63
N ALA A 227 -1.84 7.29 -20.32
CA ALA A 227 -2.96 6.95 -21.19
C ALA A 227 -4.23 7.77 -20.90
N ALA A 228 -4.26 8.52 -19.79
CA ALA A 228 -5.40 9.31 -19.35
C ALA A 228 -5.41 10.68 -20.04
N ASN A 229 -6.60 11.25 -20.27
CA ASN A 229 -6.72 12.62 -20.76
C ASN A 229 -6.66 13.62 -19.60
N THR A 230 -5.45 14.03 -19.21
CA THR A 230 -5.19 14.92 -18.07
C THR A 230 -4.58 16.26 -18.50
N PRO A 231 -5.35 17.18 -19.12
CA PRO A 231 -4.80 18.40 -19.71
C PRO A 231 -4.12 19.32 -18.70
N PHE A 232 -4.60 19.40 -17.46
CA PHE A 232 -4.01 20.26 -16.45
C PHE A 232 -2.66 19.72 -15.95
N LEU A 233 -2.62 18.46 -15.54
CA LEU A 233 -1.42 17.76 -15.09
C LEU A 233 -0.38 17.67 -16.21
N GLU A 234 -0.80 17.42 -17.45
CA GLU A 234 0.08 17.37 -18.60
C GLU A 234 0.72 18.72 -18.89
N ARG A 235 -0.03 19.82 -18.77
CA ARG A 235 0.53 21.18 -18.85
C ARG A 235 1.61 21.40 -17.79
N LEU A 236 1.33 21.09 -16.51
CA LEU A 236 2.32 21.21 -15.43
C LEU A 236 3.56 20.35 -15.67
N ARG A 237 3.39 19.15 -16.22
CA ARG A 237 4.49 18.22 -16.54
C ARG A 237 5.35 18.75 -17.70
N GLN A 238 4.73 19.26 -18.77
CA GLN A 238 5.42 19.79 -19.95
C GLN A 238 6.09 21.14 -19.69
N GLU A 239 5.47 22.02 -18.90
CA GLU A 239 5.97 23.35 -18.57
C GLU A 239 6.86 23.35 -17.31
N GLY A 240 7.05 22.19 -16.67
CA GLY A 240 7.87 22.01 -15.47
C GLY A 240 9.07 21.10 -15.69
N THR A 241 9.61 20.56 -14.60
CA THR A 241 10.65 19.52 -14.62
C THR A 241 10.07 18.17 -14.22
N GLU A 242 10.15 17.19 -15.11
CA GLU A 242 9.71 15.82 -14.89
C GLU A 242 10.86 14.92 -14.43
N TYR A 243 10.63 14.13 -13.38
CA TYR A 243 11.51 13.04 -13.00
C TYR A 243 10.95 11.72 -13.55
N THR A 244 11.53 11.24 -14.65
CA THR A 244 10.99 10.09 -15.39
C THR A 244 11.27 8.76 -14.68
N ASN A 245 12.23 8.73 -13.75
CA ASN A 245 12.67 7.55 -13.03
C ASN A 245 12.60 7.74 -11.50
N MET A 246 11.41 8.14 -11.02
CA MET A 246 11.11 8.28 -9.59
C MET A 246 10.53 6.97 -9.03
N GLU A 247 11.21 6.39 -8.06
CA GLU A 247 10.86 5.10 -7.44
C GLU A 247 10.31 5.28 -6.02
N THR A 248 9.28 4.50 -5.67
CA THR A 248 8.74 4.42 -4.31
C THR A 248 9.65 3.61 -3.35
N VAL A 249 9.21 3.41 -2.11
CA VAL A 249 9.92 2.63 -1.08
C VAL A 249 9.28 1.26 -0.88
N TYR A 250 10.01 0.31 -0.29
CA TYR A 250 9.46 -0.97 0.13
C TYR A 250 9.17 -0.99 1.64
N PRO A 251 7.99 -1.46 2.08
CA PRO A 251 6.84 -1.82 1.26
C PRO A 251 6.11 -0.58 0.73
N ALA A 252 5.60 -0.67 -0.50
CA ALA A 252 4.85 0.39 -1.18
C ALA A 252 3.43 0.53 -0.62
N ARG A 253 3.32 1.00 0.63
CA ARG A 253 2.07 1.21 1.35
C ARG A 253 1.96 2.67 1.72
N THR A 254 0.80 3.28 1.50
CA THR A 254 0.51 4.70 1.73
C THR A 254 1.19 5.31 2.96
N VAL A 255 0.96 4.78 4.18
CA VAL A 255 1.53 5.40 5.40
C VAL A 255 3.05 5.27 5.45
N VAL A 256 3.61 4.17 4.90
CA VAL A 256 5.06 3.96 4.79
C VAL A 256 5.66 4.95 3.80
N CYS A 257 5.06 5.07 2.60
CA CYS A 257 5.50 6.00 1.57
C CYS A 257 5.41 7.45 2.04
N PHE A 258 4.31 7.86 2.67
CA PHE A 258 4.17 9.20 3.25
C PHE A 258 5.21 9.46 4.33
N SER A 259 5.46 8.50 5.23
CA SER A 259 6.52 8.62 6.25
C SER A 259 7.88 8.86 5.59
N SER A 260 8.22 8.08 4.57
CA SER A 260 9.45 8.23 3.78
C SER A 260 9.51 9.57 3.03
N MET A 261 8.40 10.04 2.45
CA MET A 261 8.30 11.32 1.76
C MET A 261 8.54 12.53 2.67
N PHE A 262 7.93 12.53 3.87
CA PHE A 262 7.95 13.68 4.79
C PHE A 262 9.02 13.59 5.90
N THR A 263 9.87 12.56 5.87
CA THR A 263 11.11 12.50 6.66
C THR A 263 12.34 12.48 5.76
N GLY A 264 12.20 12.01 4.52
CA GLY A 264 13.31 11.63 3.64
C GLY A 264 14.09 10.42 4.15
N ALA A 265 13.69 9.79 5.25
CA ALA A 265 14.34 8.65 5.86
C ALA A 265 13.76 7.34 5.31
N ARG A 266 14.51 6.25 5.44
CA ARG A 266 14.03 4.93 5.00
C ARG A 266 13.02 4.33 5.97
N PRO A 267 12.19 3.36 5.53
CA PRO A 267 11.29 2.62 6.41
C PRO A 267 11.95 2.04 7.67
N GLU A 268 13.19 1.55 7.57
CA GLU A 268 13.96 1.02 8.70
C GLU A 268 14.32 2.10 9.74
N GLU A 269 14.46 3.35 9.32
CA GLU A 269 14.87 4.48 10.16
C GLU A 269 13.66 5.15 10.80
N HIS A 270 12.65 5.54 10.00
CA HIS A 270 11.43 6.15 10.54
C HIS A 270 10.52 5.15 11.27
N GLY A 271 10.72 3.84 11.05
CA GLY A 271 10.12 2.76 11.82
C GLY A 271 8.66 2.43 11.49
N ILE A 272 8.14 2.91 10.36
CA ILE A 272 6.78 2.60 9.89
C ILE A 272 6.89 1.58 8.75
N HIS A 273 6.24 0.43 8.91
CA HIS A 273 6.34 -0.71 7.98
C HIS A 273 4.98 -1.20 7.47
N SER A 274 3.88 -0.59 7.93
CA SER A 274 2.51 -0.95 7.57
C SER A 274 1.60 0.27 7.70
N ASN A 275 0.44 0.21 7.05
CA ASN A 275 -0.64 1.19 7.26
C ASN A 275 -1.26 1.08 8.66
N MET A 276 -1.08 -0.07 9.33
CA MET A 276 -1.47 -0.25 10.73
C MET A 276 -0.29 0.14 11.63
N VAL A 277 -0.34 1.35 12.16
CA VAL A 277 0.65 1.88 13.09
C VAL A 277 0.28 1.42 14.51
N TRP A 278 0.95 0.37 14.99
CA TRP A 278 0.71 -0.17 16.33
C TRP A 278 1.49 0.56 17.43
N ASN A 279 2.49 1.38 17.05
CA ASN A 279 3.24 2.19 18.00
C ASN A 279 2.40 3.41 18.43
N THR A 280 2.58 3.89 19.65
CA THR A 280 1.88 5.09 20.14
C THR A 280 2.66 6.37 19.88
N THR A 281 3.81 6.28 19.20
CA THR A 281 4.80 7.34 19.07
C THR A 281 4.92 7.91 17.65
N GLY A 282 4.29 7.28 16.64
CA GLY A 282 4.38 7.73 15.25
C GLY A 282 5.74 7.42 14.62
N VAL A 283 6.17 8.27 13.68
CA VAL A 283 7.52 8.19 13.09
C VAL A 283 8.60 8.44 14.14
N LYS A 284 9.73 7.74 14.02
CA LYS A 284 10.85 7.81 14.99
C LYS A 284 11.89 8.88 14.69
N THR A 285 11.84 9.44 13.49
CA THR A 285 12.77 10.46 12.99
C THR A 285 12.07 11.81 12.98
N ASP A 286 12.83 12.88 12.85
CA ASP A 286 12.27 14.20 12.61
C ASP A 286 11.60 14.29 11.23
N THR A 287 10.60 15.16 11.13
CA THR A 287 9.80 15.36 9.93
C THR A 287 10.06 16.73 9.31
N VAL A 288 9.63 16.90 8.06
CA VAL A 288 9.52 18.20 7.41
C VAL A 288 8.74 19.20 8.28
N PHE A 289 7.70 18.76 8.99
CA PHE A 289 6.89 19.63 9.85
C PHE A 289 7.64 20.13 11.08
N ASP A 290 8.50 19.28 11.67
CA ASP A 290 9.38 19.68 12.77
C ASP A 290 10.37 20.74 12.28
N ARG A 291 11.01 20.50 11.14
CA ARG A 291 11.97 21.43 10.53
C ARG A 291 11.35 22.76 10.16
N LEU A 292 10.15 22.76 9.58
CA LEU A 292 9.45 24.01 9.24
C LEU A 292 9.11 24.82 10.50
N ARG A 293 8.70 24.17 11.59
CA ARG A 293 8.38 24.85 12.84
C ARG A 293 9.58 25.55 13.47
N ASP A 294 10.77 24.96 13.37
CA ASP A 294 12.01 25.57 13.89
C ASP A 294 12.29 26.93 13.22
N PHE A 295 11.76 27.15 12.02
CA PHE A 295 11.87 28.39 11.24
C PHE A 295 10.56 29.20 11.23
N GLY A 296 9.62 28.91 12.12
CA GLY A 296 8.36 29.64 12.24
C GLY A 296 7.37 29.42 11.09
N LYS A 297 7.54 28.35 10.30
CA LYS A 297 6.70 28.02 9.15
C LYS A 297 5.64 26.98 9.50
N ILE A 298 4.53 27.01 8.76
CA ILE A 298 3.38 26.14 8.96
C ILE A 298 3.33 25.10 7.83
N GLY A 299 3.44 23.82 8.17
CA GLY A 299 3.23 22.72 7.23
C GLY A 299 2.03 21.86 7.61
N LYS A 300 1.27 21.42 6.62
CA LYS A 300 0.06 20.61 6.78
C LYS A 300 -0.06 19.50 5.74
N ILE A 301 -0.62 18.37 6.16
CA ILE A 301 -1.10 17.30 5.27
C ILE A 301 -2.62 17.22 5.38
N LEU A 302 -3.32 17.12 4.25
CA LEU A 302 -4.71 16.72 4.17
C LEU A 302 -4.79 15.33 3.51
N GLY A 303 -5.24 14.32 4.25
CA GLY A 303 -5.31 12.96 3.73
C GLY A 303 -6.14 11.98 4.58
N ILE A 304 -5.83 10.69 4.45
CA ILE A 304 -6.52 9.62 5.18
C ILE A 304 -6.20 9.65 6.68
N ALA A 305 -7.15 9.18 7.49
CA ALA A 305 -7.02 9.17 8.95
C ALA A 305 -5.79 8.42 9.49
N HIS A 306 -5.30 7.40 8.77
CA HIS A 306 -4.12 6.63 9.16
C HIS A 306 -2.83 7.46 9.21
N LEU A 307 -2.77 8.60 8.52
CA LEU A 307 -1.62 9.51 8.59
C LEU A 307 -1.51 10.21 9.96
N VAL A 308 -2.62 10.33 10.70
CA VAL A 308 -2.61 10.89 12.06
C VAL A 308 -1.79 10.03 13.00
N ASP A 309 -1.81 8.71 12.83
CA ASP A 309 -1.04 7.80 13.68
C ASP A 309 0.47 7.93 13.42
N ALA A 310 0.88 8.37 12.22
CA ALA A 310 2.28 8.57 11.85
C ALA A 310 2.82 9.97 12.23
N PHE A 311 2.06 11.03 11.96
CA PHE A 311 2.53 12.42 12.08
C PHE A 311 1.83 13.24 13.19
N GLY A 312 0.77 12.71 13.79
CA GLY A 312 -0.02 13.39 14.82
C GLY A 312 -1.08 14.34 14.27
N ALA A 313 -2.10 14.62 15.08
CA ALA A 313 -3.26 15.44 14.70
C ALA A 313 -2.97 16.95 14.57
N LYS A 314 -1.76 17.39 14.94
CA LYS A 314 -1.33 18.78 14.80
C LYS A 314 -1.06 19.14 13.33
N ASP A 315 -0.44 18.20 12.61
CA ASP A 315 0.07 18.41 11.25
C ASP A 315 -0.84 17.79 10.19
N VAL A 316 -1.73 16.88 10.60
CA VAL A 316 -2.63 16.15 9.71
C VAL A 316 -4.08 16.58 9.90
N HIS A 317 -4.69 17.04 8.81
CA HIS A 317 -6.14 17.09 8.64
C HIS A 317 -6.64 15.85 7.94
N THR A 318 -7.80 15.36 8.35
CA THR A 318 -8.35 14.09 7.86
C THR A 318 -9.66 14.27 7.11
N VAL A 319 -9.84 13.49 6.05
CA VAL A 319 -11.15 13.22 5.43
C VAL A 319 -11.50 11.75 5.67
N THR A 320 -12.80 11.45 5.87
CA THR A 320 -13.24 10.05 6.01
C THR A 320 -13.09 9.32 4.67
N ALA A 321 -12.50 8.12 4.69
CA ALA A 321 -12.41 7.25 3.51
C ALA A 321 -13.66 6.35 3.35
N VAL A 322 -14.65 6.47 4.24
CA VAL A 322 -15.93 5.73 4.17
C VAL A 322 -16.98 6.65 3.57
N MET A 323 -16.98 6.73 2.26
CA MET A 323 -17.98 7.44 1.46
C MET A 323 -17.96 6.89 0.03
N HIS A 324 -18.95 7.29 -0.77
CA HIS A 324 -18.94 6.94 -2.18
C HIS A 324 -17.70 7.52 -2.87
N ASN A 325 -17.05 6.73 -3.72
CA ASN A 325 -15.75 7.14 -4.25
C ASN A 325 -15.82 8.41 -5.12
N ASP A 326 -16.96 8.66 -5.76
CA ASP A 326 -17.19 9.84 -6.62
C ASP A 326 -17.24 11.17 -5.85
N VAL A 327 -17.35 11.14 -4.51
CA VAL A 327 -17.37 12.36 -3.69
C VAL A 327 -16.12 12.53 -2.82
N ALA A 328 -15.25 11.52 -2.74
CA ALA A 328 -14.09 11.53 -1.86
C ALA A 328 -13.11 12.65 -2.22
N ASP A 329 -12.62 12.66 -3.45
CA ASP A 329 -11.62 13.62 -3.91
C ASP A 329 -12.19 15.05 -3.98
N ARG A 330 -13.47 15.21 -4.32
CA ARG A 330 -14.20 16.48 -4.23
C ARG A 330 -14.17 17.05 -2.81
N ASN A 331 -14.52 16.24 -1.81
CA ASN A 331 -14.49 16.67 -0.41
C ASN A 331 -13.08 17.01 0.07
N ILE A 332 -12.05 16.30 -0.43
CA ILE A 332 -10.64 16.61 -0.14
C ILE A 332 -10.27 17.97 -0.72
N VAL A 333 -10.59 18.24 -1.99
CA VAL A 333 -10.29 19.54 -2.61
C VAL A 333 -11.04 20.69 -1.92
N ASP A 334 -12.32 20.52 -1.61
CA ASP A 334 -13.09 21.56 -0.91
C ASP A 334 -12.55 21.83 0.50
N ARG A 335 -12.09 20.79 1.20
CA ARG A 335 -11.41 20.96 2.50
C ARG A 335 -10.03 21.61 2.34
N ALA A 336 -9.29 21.31 1.28
CA ALA A 336 -7.99 21.93 0.99
C ALA A 336 -8.14 23.45 0.80
N LYS A 337 -9.14 23.89 0.03
CA LYS A 337 -9.46 25.32 -0.14
C LYS A 337 -9.75 26.01 1.19
N GLN A 338 -10.52 25.36 2.07
CA GLN A 338 -10.77 25.88 3.42
C GLN A 338 -9.50 26.01 4.26
N ILE A 339 -8.60 25.02 4.22
CA ILE A 339 -7.33 25.08 4.95
C ILE A 339 -6.48 26.25 4.45
N VAL A 340 -6.40 26.46 3.13
CA VAL A 340 -5.68 27.61 2.56
C VAL A 340 -6.27 28.93 3.04
N GLN A 341 -7.59 29.07 3.05
CA GLN A 341 -8.25 30.31 3.49
C GLN A 341 -8.16 30.56 5.01
N GLN A 342 -8.13 29.51 5.82
CA GLN A 342 -8.19 29.60 7.29
C GLN A 342 -6.82 29.61 7.95
N GLU A 343 -5.89 28.80 7.45
CA GLU A 343 -4.59 28.55 8.06
C GLU A 343 -3.43 29.06 7.21
N ASP A 344 -3.64 29.25 5.89
CA ASP A 344 -2.65 29.73 4.92
C ASP A 344 -1.24 29.12 5.09
N PRO A 345 -1.12 27.77 5.12
CA PRO A 345 0.14 27.11 5.43
C PRO A 345 1.21 27.40 4.36
N ASP A 346 2.48 27.34 4.76
CA ASP A 346 3.64 27.45 3.85
C ASP A 346 3.87 26.18 3.04
N LEU A 347 3.55 25.03 3.64
CA LEU A 347 3.47 23.73 2.99
C LEU A 347 2.05 23.17 3.13
N LEU A 348 1.41 22.84 2.02
CA LEU A 348 0.20 22.01 2.02
C LEU A 348 0.36 20.83 1.07
N ALA A 349 0.35 19.62 1.65
CA ALA A 349 0.23 18.39 0.89
C ALA A 349 -1.22 17.90 0.91
N ILE A 350 -1.79 17.57 -0.25
CA ILE A 350 -3.13 17.00 -0.37
C ILE A 350 -3.07 15.63 -1.01
N GLN A 351 -3.80 14.68 -0.44
CA GLN A 351 -3.88 13.29 -0.90
C GLN A 351 -5.27 13.02 -1.49
N LEU A 352 -5.36 12.89 -2.81
CA LEU A 352 -6.54 12.35 -3.49
C LEU A 352 -6.49 10.83 -3.45
N ILE A 353 -7.59 10.18 -3.06
CA ILE A 353 -7.66 8.75 -2.73
C ILE A 353 -8.50 7.95 -3.73
N GLY A 354 -9.25 8.61 -4.60
CA GLY A 354 -10.23 7.95 -5.44
C GLY A 354 -9.64 6.97 -6.46
N THR A 355 -8.44 7.29 -6.96
CA THR A 355 -7.67 6.45 -7.90
C THR A 355 -7.26 5.14 -7.25
N ASP A 356 -6.58 5.17 -6.09
CA ASP A 356 -6.18 3.96 -5.36
C ASP A 356 -7.40 3.07 -5.00
N GLN A 357 -8.46 3.67 -4.44
CA GLN A 357 -9.67 2.94 -4.06
C GLN A 357 -10.35 2.23 -5.25
N THR A 358 -10.33 2.87 -6.42
CA THR A 358 -10.84 2.24 -7.65
C THR A 358 -9.92 1.14 -8.13
N GLY A 359 -8.60 1.34 -8.07
CA GLY A 359 -7.61 0.32 -8.40
C GLY A 359 -7.81 -0.96 -7.58
N HIS A 360 -7.98 -0.80 -6.26
CA HIS A 360 -8.23 -1.91 -5.34
C HIS A 360 -9.49 -2.72 -5.63
N SER A 361 -10.57 -2.05 -6.05
CA SER A 361 -11.90 -2.65 -6.15
C SER A 361 -12.31 -3.07 -7.57
N ARG A 362 -11.71 -2.44 -8.58
CA ARG A 362 -12.03 -2.63 -10.00
C ARG A 362 -10.83 -3.03 -10.86
N GLY A 363 -9.61 -2.87 -10.36
CA GLY A 363 -8.37 -3.12 -11.09
C GLY A 363 -7.90 -1.94 -11.94
N THR A 364 -6.61 -1.88 -12.22
CA THR A 364 -5.95 -0.73 -12.90
C THR A 364 -6.07 -0.74 -14.41
N LEU A 365 -6.42 -1.88 -15.01
CA LEU A 365 -6.47 -2.06 -16.46
C LEU A 365 -7.79 -1.62 -17.11
N TYR A 366 -8.72 -1.05 -16.33
CA TYR A 366 -10.07 -0.72 -16.78
C TYR A 366 -10.30 0.78 -16.86
N SER A 367 -11.26 1.19 -17.69
CA SER A 367 -11.57 2.61 -17.94
C SER A 367 -11.96 3.35 -16.68
N GLU A 368 -12.61 2.70 -15.71
CA GLU A 368 -12.99 3.36 -14.44
C GLU A 368 -11.77 3.87 -13.66
N TYR A 369 -10.64 3.16 -13.72
CA TYR A 369 -9.41 3.59 -13.07
C TYR A 369 -8.78 4.81 -13.77
N VAL A 370 -8.76 4.79 -15.12
CA VAL A 370 -8.32 5.93 -15.94
C VAL A 370 -9.21 7.15 -15.71
N GLN A 371 -10.53 6.95 -15.68
CA GLN A 371 -11.50 8.00 -15.39
C GLN A 371 -11.25 8.66 -14.03
N LYS A 372 -10.83 7.92 -13.00
CA LYS A 372 -10.46 8.54 -11.71
C LYS A 372 -9.21 9.40 -11.78
N ILE A 373 -8.26 9.06 -12.64
CA ILE A 373 -7.09 9.93 -12.90
C ILE A 373 -7.55 11.22 -13.60
N GLU A 374 -8.47 11.14 -14.56
CA GLU A 374 -9.04 12.30 -15.27
C GLU A 374 -9.89 13.19 -14.33
N GLU A 375 -10.65 12.58 -13.41
CA GLU A 375 -11.38 13.32 -12.37
C GLU A 375 -10.43 14.03 -11.40
N ALA A 376 -9.33 13.38 -11.00
CA ALA A 376 -8.30 13.99 -10.18
C ALA A 376 -7.63 15.19 -10.87
N ASP A 377 -7.34 15.08 -12.18
CA ASP A 377 -6.82 16.20 -12.99
C ASP A 377 -7.73 17.44 -12.92
N ALA A 378 -9.03 17.25 -13.19
CA ALA A 378 -10.00 18.34 -13.18
C ALA A 378 -10.14 18.97 -11.78
N LEU A 379 -10.12 18.15 -10.72
CA LEU A 379 -10.21 18.61 -9.33
C LEU A 379 -8.98 19.40 -8.89
N LEU A 380 -7.79 18.96 -9.30
CA LEU A 380 -6.54 19.67 -9.02
C LEU A 380 -6.43 20.98 -9.82
N ALA A 381 -6.95 21.01 -11.04
CA ALA A 381 -7.07 22.25 -11.82
C ALA A 381 -7.91 23.28 -11.08
N GLU A 382 -9.10 22.90 -10.60
CA GLU A 382 -9.99 23.76 -9.84
C GLU A 382 -9.37 24.25 -8.52
N PHE A 383 -8.60 23.39 -7.84
CA PHE A 383 -7.85 23.80 -6.65
C PHE A 383 -6.80 24.85 -6.98
N CYS A 384 -6.02 24.66 -8.05
CA CYS A 384 -4.97 25.60 -8.44
C CYS A 384 -5.56 26.93 -8.97
N GLU A 385 -6.71 26.91 -9.64
CA GLU A 385 -7.44 28.14 -9.99
C GLU A 385 -7.83 28.95 -8.74
N GLU A 386 -8.25 28.29 -7.66
CA GLU A 386 -8.51 28.97 -6.40
C GLU A 386 -7.24 29.56 -5.78
N LEU A 387 -6.13 28.83 -5.80
CA LEU A 387 -4.84 29.34 -5.34
C LEU A 387 -4.40 30.58 -6.15
N ASP A 388 -4.59 30.56 -7.46
CA ASP A 388 -4.29 31.68 -8.36
C ASP A 388 -5.16 32.91 -8.02
N ARG A 389 -6.47 32.72 -7.84
CA ARG A 389 -7.39 33.79 -7.41
C ARG A 389 -7.00 34.43 -6.08
N LEU A 390 -6.43 33.64 -5.17
CA LEU A 390 -5.96 34.10 -3.87
C LEU A 390 -4.54 34.70 -3.91
N GLY A 391 -3.90 34.77 -5.09
CA GLY A 391 -2.54 35.27 -5.26
C GLY A 391 -1.48 34.37 -4.61
N LYS A 392 -1.79 33.08 -4.44
CA LYS A 392 -0.91 32.12 -3.74
C LYS A 392 0.07 31.42 -4.67
N LEU A 393 -0.09 31.54 -5.99
CA LEU A 393 0.77 30.87 -6.97
C LEU A 393 1.97 31.70 -7.46
N ASP A 394 1.99 33.02 -7.24
CA ASP A 394 3.01 33.94 -7.76
C ASP A 394 4.46 33.53 -7.41
N ASP A 395 4.67 33.02 -6.20
CA ASP A 395 5.94 32.48 -5.72
C ASP A 395 5.74 31.13 -5.01
N ALA A 396 4.93 30.26 -5.62
CA ALA A 396 4.76 28.88 -5.19
C ALA A 396 5.54 27.90 -6.07
N THR A 397 5.98 26.81 -5.44
CA THR A 397 6.35 25.58 -6.16
C THR A 397 5.25 24.55 -5.99
N LEU A 398 4.72 24.06 -7.12
CA LEU A 398 3.82 22.92 -7.19
C LEU A 398 4.64 21.65 -7.40
N ILE A 399 4.37 20.62 -6.62
CA ILE A 399 4.95 19.28 -6.80
C ILE A 399 3.79 18.31 -7.01
N VAL A 400 3.74 17.62 -8.15
CA VAL A 400 2.73 16.60 -8.41
C VAL A 400 3.39 15.24 -8.37
N MET A 401 2.79 14.30 -7.63
CA MET A 401 3.33 12.96 -7.54
C MET A 401 2.29 11.89 -7.16
N ALA A 402 2.71 10.63 -7.21
CA ALA A 402 2.07 9.55 -6.47
C ALA A 402 3.03 9.02 -5.40
N ASP A 403 2.48 8.41 -4.35
CA ASP A 403 3.23 7.74 -3.29
C ASP A 403 3.66 6.33 -3.71
N HIS A 404 2.81 5.62 -4.44
CA HIS A 404 3.07 4.39 -5.16
C HIS A 404 2.16 4.29 -6.39
N GLY A 405 2.44 3.33 -7.28
CA GLY A 405 1.48 2.93 -8.31
C GLY A 405 0.52 1.85 -7.80
N GLN A 406 0.06 0.98 -8.70
CA GLN A 406 -0.88 -0.09 -8.36
C GLN A 406 -0.69 -1.26 -9.35
N ALA A 407 -0.63 -2.48 -8.86
CA ALA A 407 -0.52 -3.70 -9.66
C ALA A 407 -1.84 -4.05 -10.36
N ASP A 408 -1.80 -5.12 -11.16
CA ASP A 408 -2.97 -5.65 -11.89
C ASP A 408 -4.03 -6.31 -10.97
N GLY A 409 -3.74 -6.45 -9.68
CA GLY A 409 -4.47 -7.31 -8.74
C GLY A 409 -5.38 -6.64 -7.71
N ILE A 410 -6.04 -7.44 -6.85
CA ILE A 410 -6.80 -6.89 -5.70
C ILE A 410 -5.86 -6.18 -4.76
N GLY A 411 -6.23 -4.99 -4.28
CA GLY A 411 -5.49 -4.41 -3.15
C GLY A 411 -4.02 -4.15 -3.49
N GLY A 412 -3.69 -4.07 -4.79
CA GLY A 412 -2.40 -4.44 -5.33
C GLY A 412 -1.32 -3.39 -5.16
N HIS A 413 -0.95 -3.05 -3.94
CA HIS A 413 0.30 -2.36 -3.69
C HIS A 413 0.97 -2.82 -2.39
N GLY A 414 2.30 -2.76 -2.35
CA GLY A 414 3.10 -3.09 -1.17
C GLY A 414 4.35 -3.91 -1.47
N HIS A 415 4.42 -4.53 -2.65
CA HIS A 415 5.48 -5.43 -3.04
C HIS A 415 6.19 -5.04 -4.33
N LEU A 416 6.07 -3.79 -4.77
CA LEU A 416 6.82 -3.22 -5.89
C LEU A 416 6.73 -4.07 -7.16
N ASP A 417 5.52 -4.53 -7.48
CA ASP A 417 5.24 -4.93 -8.86
C ASP A 417 5.60 -3.78 -9.82
N GLU A 418 5.86 -4.10 -11.09
CA GLU A 418 6.25 -3.10 -12.08
C GLU A 418 5.27 -1.92 -12.13
N GLY A 419 3.97 -2.18 -11.99
CA GLY A 419 2.93 -1.14 -11.93
C GLY A 419 2.99 -0.27 -10.65
N GLU A 420 3.55 -0.77 -9.55
CA GLU A 420 3.61 -0.04 -8.27
C GLU A 420 4.87 0.82 -8.12
N ARG A 421 5.95 0.37 -8.77
CA ARG A 421 7.31 0.74 -8.39
C ARG A 421 7.69 2.16 -8.77
N PHE A 422 7.41 2.55 -10.02
CA PHE A 422 7.76 3.86 -10.54
C PHE A 422 6.55 4.77 -10.58
N VAL A 423 6.69 5.95 -9.96
CA VAL A 423 5.59 6.89 -9.76
C VAL A 423 5.70 8.10 -10.68
N PRO A 424 4.58 8.71 -11.06
CA PRO A 424 4.57 10.07 -11.62
C PRO A 424 5.21 11.05 -10.62
N PHE A 425 6.08 11.95 -11.10
CA PHE A 425 6.68 13.01 -10.31
C PHE A 425 7.15 14.17 -11.20
N TRP A 426 6.67 15.38 -10.94
CA TRP A 426 7.20 16.60 -11.55
C TRP A 426 7.02 17.80 -10.65
N MET A 427 7.81 18.84 -10.93
CA MET A 427 7.79 20.12 -10.24
C MET A 427 7.44 21.22 -11.24
N TYR A 428 6.69 22.22 -10.80
CA TYR A 428 6.31 23.38 -11.60
C TYR A 428 6.34 24.63 -10.73
N GLY A 429 6.85 25.74 -11.26
CA GLY A 429 6.90 27.01 -10.55
C GLY A 429 7.90 27.97 -11.19
N LYS A 430 7.91 29.22 -10.70
CA LYS A 430 8.76 30.30 -11.20
C LYS A 430 10.25 29.92 -11.30
N HIS A 431 10.75 29.24 -10.27
CA HIS A 431 12.16 28.87 -10.12
C HIS A 431 12.52 27.51 -10.75
N VAL A 432 11.53 26.77 -11.25
CA VAL A 432 11.71 25.44 -11.84
C VAL A 432 12.00 25.55 -13.34
N HIS A 433 12.90 24.71 -13.86
CA HIS A 433 13.14 24.58 -15.30
C HIS A 433 11.89 24.09 -16.02
N ALA A 434 11.55 24.74 -17.14
CA ALA A 434 10.43 24.34 -17.98
C ALA A 434 10.90 23.36 -19.06
N GLY A 435 10.14 22.27 -19.26
CA GLY A 435 10.39 21.26 -20.29
C GLY A 435 11.58 20.33 -20.01
N LEU A 436 12.16 20.39 -18.81
CA LEU A 436 13.30 19.54 -18.45
C LEU A 436 12.83 18.14 -18.05
N LYS A 437 13.53 17.11 -18.52
CA LYS A 437 13.35 15.73 -18.08
C LYS A 437 14.62 15.23 -17.42
N VAL A 438 14.47 14.70 -16.21
CA VAL A 438 15.55 14.09 -15.44
C VAL A 438 15.34 12.58 -15.42
N ASP A 439 16.18 11.86 -16.15
CA ASP A 439 16.14 10.40 -16.26
C ASP A 439 16.97 9.68 -15.18
N THR A 440 17.78 10.43 -14.43
CA THR A 440 18.55 9.89 -13.32
C THR A 440 17.60 9.29 -12.29
N HIS A 441 17.91 8.07 -11.84
CA HIS A 441 17.13 7.36 -10.84
C HIS A 441 17.06 8.14 -9.52
N ARG A 442 15.84 8.32 -9.02
CA ARG A 442 15.54 9.02 -7.75
C ARG A 442 14.52 8.23 -6.96
N HIS A 443 14.42 8.53 -5.67
CA HIS A 443 13.42 7.96 -4.78
C HIS A 443 12.50 9.03 -4.22
N ILE A 444 11.27 8.66 -3.85
CA ILE A 444 10.32 9.55 -3.15
C ILE A 444 10.86 10.12 -1.84
N LEU A 445 11.93 9.52 -1.28
CA LEU A 445 12.74 10.07 -0.18
C LEU A 445 13.25 11.49 -0.45
N SER A 446 13.41 11.84 -1.72
CA SER A 446 13.91 13.14 -2.18
C SER A 446 12.93 14.29 -1.93
N LEU A 447 11.66 13.99 -1.64
CA LEU A 447 10.64 15.01 -1.42
C LEU A 447 10.93 15.87 -0.18
N GLY A 448 11.07 15.26 0.99
CA GLY A 448 11.30 15.95 2.26
C GLY A 448 12.49 16.93 2.29
N PRO A 449 13.71 16.53 1.89
CA PRO A 449 14.84 17.46 1.82
C PRO A 449 14.61 18.58 0.81
N THR A 450 13.96 18.30 -0.33
CA THR A 450 13.67 19.32 -1.34
C THR A 450 12.66 20.35 -0.84
N ILE A 451 11.58 19.92 -0.17
CA ILE A 451 10.56 20.81 0.40
C ILE A 451 11.16 21.73 1.47
N THR A 452 11.93 21.17 2.40
CA THR A 452 12.53 21.96 3.50
C THR A 452 13.45 23.03 2.94
N LYS A 453 14.32 22.68 1.99
CA LYS A 453 15.21 23.64 1.32
C LYS A 453 14.44 24.69 0.50
N LEU A 454 13.40 24.32 -0.24
CA LEU A 454 12.54 25.26 -0.96
C LEU A 454 11.90 26.28 -0.02
N LEU A 455 11.55 25.87 1.20
CA LEU A 455 10.96 26.73 2.19
C LEU A 455 12.00 27.42 3.09
N GLY A 456 13.30 27.24 2.84
CA GLY A 456 14.37 27.88 3.59
C GLY A 456 14.57 27.32 5.02
N ALA A 457 14.14 26.08 5.26
CA ALA A 457 14.36 25.35 6.51
C ALA A 457 15.47 24.30 6.36
N ASP A 458 15.97 23.80 7.50
CA ASP A 458 16.96 22.74 7.54
C ASP A 458 16.41 21.40 7.06
N ILE A 459 17.27 20.60 6.41
CA ILE A 459 16.95 19.24 5.97
C ILE A 459 16.73 18.34 7.20
N PRO A 460 15.74 17.41 7.18
CA PRO A 460 15.58 16.44 8.27
C PRO A 460 16.85 15.63 8.51
N HIS A 461 17.24 15.40 9.77
CA HIS A 461 18.53 14.79 10.13
C HIS A 461 18.69 13.37 9.56
N ASP A 462 17.62 12.59 9.60
CA ASP A 462 17.63 11.21 9.10
C ASP A 462 17.33 11.10 7.60
N SER A 463 17.29 12.23 6.88
CA SER A 463 17.08 12.23 5.44
C SER A 463 18.21 11.50 4.70
N ARG A 464 17.81 10.67 3.73
CA ARG A 464 18.66 9.92 2.78
C ARG A 464 18.31 10.23 1.31
N GLY A 465 17.29 11.05 1.08
CA GLY A 465 16.85 11.42 -0.26
C GLY A 465 17.84 12.35 -0.94
N VAL A 466 18.07 12.16 -2.25
CA VAL A 466 18.90 13.10 -3.01
C VAL A 466 18.17 14.42 -3.12
N LEU A 467 18.82 15.54 -2.80
CA LEU A 467 18.23 16.86 -3.00
C LEU A 467 18.04 17.11 -4.51
N LEU A 468 16.83 17.46 -4.92
CA LEU A 468 16.42 17.57 -6.33
C LEU A 468 16.88 18.88 -7.00
N THR A 469 18.18 19.16 -6.92
CA THR A 469 18.81 20.41 -7.40
C THR A 469 18.59 20.66 -8.90
N GLU A 470 18.51 19.59 -9.69
CA GLU A 470 18.40 19.64 -11.15
C GLU A 470 17.09 20.28 -11.63
N ALA A 471 16.07 20.34 -10.77
CA ALA A 471 14.81 20.99 -11.11
C ALA A 471 14.92 22.52 -11.19
N PHE A 472 15.93 23.13 -10.58
CA PHE A 472 15.94 24.56 -10.34
C PHE A 472 16.91 25.31 -11.24
N LYS A 473 16.47 26.50 -11.67
CA LYS A 473 17.32 27.46 -12.38
C LYS A 473 18.41 27.94 -11.42
N GLU A 474 19.62 28.11 -11.93
CA GLU A 474 20.69 28.79 -11.20
C GLU A 474 20.20 30.20 -10.79
N GLU A 475 20.51 30.62 -9.56
CA GLU A 475 20.28 32.01 -9.17
C GLU A 475 21.13 32.90 -10.08
N SER A 476 20.48 33.67 -10.96
CA SER A 476 21.15 34.72 -11.70
C SER A 476 21.65 35.75 -10.69
N SER A 477 22.96 35.69 -10.41
CA SER A 477 23.75 36.56 -9.53
C SER A 477 23.60 38.05 -9.82
#